data_AF-A0A660QKJ8-F1
#
_entry.id   AF-A0A660QKJ8-F1
#
_cell.length_a   1.000
_cell.length_b   1.000
_cell.length_c   1.000
_cell.angle_alpha   90.00
_cell.angle_beta   90.00
_cell.angle_gamma   90.00
#
_symmetry.space_group_name_H-M   'P 1'
#
loop_
_entity.id
_entity.type
_entity.pdbx_description
1 polymer ?
#
loop_
_entity_poly.entity_id
_entity_poly.type
_entity_poly.pdbx_seq_one_letter_code
_entity_poly.pdbx_strand_id
1 'polypeptide(L)'
;MAHLFSHPELTMIEGLGVAADGPVKSVLLLCSVSVDQIKAVARDPASATSNALAELLLTKHFGCTVEMVDSDGADAVVVIGDRALCSDPAPAGDIDLAQAWKEMTGLPFVFAVWAVRKDFTEREVVTKIAHKAYEAGIESLEKIANRYTDELGHSQSFWLDYLGNSIHYELGDLDLEGLDRFKALLLPGVDDFPFICCQNLF
;
A
#
# COMPACT_ATOMS: atom_id res chain seq x y z
N MET A 1 -7.76 2.40 -1.05
CA MET A 1 -8.78 1.50 -1.64
C MET A 1 -9.95 1.13 -0.73
N ALA A 2 -9.73 0.74 0.53
CA ALA A 2 -10.81 0.28 1.42
C ALA A 2 -12.00 1.28 1.49
N HIS A 3 -11.71 2.58 1.58
CA HIS A 3 -12.74 3.62 1.55
C HIS A 3 -13.54 3.63 0.24
N LEU A 4 -12.90 3.48 -0.93
CA LEU A 4 -13.61 3.43 -2.21
C LEU A 4 -14.62 2.28 -2.25
N PHE A 5 -14.24 1.11 -1.73
CA PHE A 5 -15.10 -0.08 -1.75
C PHE A 5 -16.36 0.10 -0.90
N SER A 6 -16.28 0.88 0.19
CA SER A 6 -17.42 1.19 1.06
C SER A 6 -18.32 2.32 0.54
N HIS A 7 -17.94 2.99 -0.56
CA HIS A 7 -18.62 4.17 -1.09
C HIS A 7 -19.03 3.95 -2.56
N PRO A 8 -20.16 3.26 -2.81
CA PRO A 8 -20.60 2.88 -4.15
C PRO A 8 -20.98 4.07 -5.03
N GLU A 9 -21.17 5.25 -4.46
CA GLU A 9 -21.39 6.51 -5.17
C GLU A 9 -20.10 7.09 -5.78
N LEU A 10 -18.92 6.57 -5.43
CA LEU A 10 -17.64 6.99 -5.98
C LEU A 10 -17.24 6.16 -7.20
N THR A 11 -16.46 6.77 -8.08
CA THR A 11 -15.81 6.14 -9.23
C THR A 11 -14.40 6.68 -9.38
N MET A 12 -13.47 5.85 -9.85
CA MET A 12 -12.08 6.24 -10.04
C MET A 12 -11.91 7.21 -11.21
N ILE A 13 -10.93 8.10 -11.09
CA ILE A 13 -10.28 8.71 -12.25
C ILE A 13 -9.52 7.60 -12.98
N GLU A 14 -9.70 7.52 -14.29
CA GLU A 14 -9.17 6.41 -15.08
C GLU A 14 -7.66 6.55 -15.31
N GLY A 15 -6.96 5.42 -15.24
CA GLY A 15 -5.54 5.30 -15.56
C GLY A 15 -4.56 5.80 -14.50
N LEU A 16 -5.01 6.38 -13.38
CA LEU A 16 -4.10 6.91 -12.35
C LEU A 16 -4.41 6.40 -10.94
N GLY A 17 -3.34 6.12 -10.19
CA GLY A 17 -3.36 5.76 -8.79
C GLY A 17 -1.98 5.85 -8.15
N VAL A 18 -1.80 5.16 -7.04
CA VAL A 18 -0.51 4.94 -6.38
C VAL A 18 -0.42 3.45 -6.12
N ALA A 19 0.51 2.79 -6.80
CA ALA A 19 0.68 1.35 -6.77
C ALA A 19 2.16 0.97 -6.66
N ALA A 20 2.41 -0.30 -6.34
CA ALA A 20 3.74 -0.89 -6.32
C ALA A 20 3.70 -2.33 -6.81
N ASP A 21 4.71 -2.72 -7.58
CA ASP A 21 4.94 -4.10 -8.03
C ASP A 21 6.21 -4.68 -7.38
N GLY A 22 6.07 -5.17 -6.15
CA GLY A 22 7.20 -5.53 -5.27
C GLY A 22 7.30 -4.57 -4.08
N PRO A 23 8.50 -4.31 -3.53
CA PRO A 23 8.64 -3.54 -2.30
C PRO A 23 8.32 -2.06 -2.52
N VAL A 24 7.37 -1.54 -1.74
CA VAL A 24 6.95 -0.13 -1.79
C VAL A 24 7.78 0.76 -0.86
N LYS A 25 8.43 0.19 0.16
CA LYS A 25 9.26 0.84 1.20
C LYS A 25 8.51 1.81 2.12
N SER A 26 7.40 2.40 1.69
CA SER A 26 6.62 3.38 2.43
C SER A 26 5.36 2.80 3.08
N VAL A 27 5.18 1.49 3.07
CA VAL A 27 4.07 0.80 3.75
C VAL A 27 4.63 -0.44 4.44
N LEU A 28 4.93 -0.29 5.71
CA LEU A 28 5.63 -1.30 6.51
C LEU A 28 4.75 -1.77 7.66
N LEU A 29 4.92 -3.04 8.02
CA LEU A 29 4.57 -3.59 9.33
C LEU A 29 5.86 -3.73 10.13
N LEU A 30 6.06 -2.80 11.08
CA LEU A 30 7.23 -2.79 11.96
C LEU A 30 6.98 -3.79 13.09
N CYS A 31 7.81 -4.84 13.18
CA CYS A 31 7.58 -5.96 14.08
C CYS A 31 8.48 -5.89 15.33
N SER A 32 7.87 -5.93 16.52
CA SER A 32 8.60 -6.04 17.80
C SER A 32 8.94 -7.49 18.15
N VAL A 33 8.21 -8.44 17.57
CA VAL A 33 8.37 -9.89 17.72
C VAL A 33 8.35 -10.57 16.35
N SER A 34 8.77 -11.83 16.26
CA SER A 34 8.70 -12.57 14.98
C SER A 34 7.26 -12.69 14.50
N VAL A 35 7.06 -12.77 13.17
CA VAL A 35 5.73 -12.72 12.56
C VAL A 35 4.75 -13.75 13.12
N ASP A 36 5.24 -14.96 13.44
CA ASP A 36 4.48 -16.07 14.02
C ASP A 36 4.00 -15.83 15.47
N GLN A 37 4.56 -14.82 16.13
CA GLN A 37 4.24 -14.45 17.51
C GLN A 37 3.33 -13.22 17.62
N ILE A 38 3.03 -12.54 16.51
CA ILE A 38 2.18 -11.35 16.49
C ILE A 38 0.76 -11.76 16.89
N LYS A 39 0.22 -11.12 17.93
CA LYS A 39 -1.16 -11.27 18.38
C LYS A 39 -1.94 -9.98 18.27
N ALA A 40 -1.28 -8.83 18.47
CA ALA A 40 -1.89 -7.52 18.32
C ALA A 40 -1.11 -6.66 17.33
N VAL A 41 -1.82 -5.93 16.47
CA VAL A 41 -1.24 -4.98 15.52
C VAL A 41 -1.85 -3.61 15.73
N ALA A 42 -1.01 -2.62 16.01
CA ALA A 42 -1.43 -1.23 16.10
C ALA A 42 -1.71 -0.68 14.71
N ARG A 43 -2.91 -0.10 14.53
CA ARG A 43 -3.34 0.53 13.29
C ARG A 43 -2.59 1.84 13.04
N ASP A 44 -2.29 2.10 11.77
CA ASP A 44 -1.95 3.44 11.34
C ASP A 44 -3.25 4.27 11.21
N PRO A 45 -3.44 5.36 11.97
CA PRO A 45 -4.66 6.15 11.91
C PRO A 45 -4.86 6.85 10.56
N ALA A 46 -3.79 7.00 9.77
CA ALA A 46 -3.84 7.63 8.46
C ALA A 46 -4.19 6.66 7.31
N SER A 47 -4.33 5.35 7.56
CA SER A 47 -4.53 4.37 6.46
C SER A 47 -5.47 3.22 6.75
N ALA A 48 -6.73 3.36 6.35
CA ALA A 48 -7.67 2.23 6.32
C ALA A 48 -7.24 1.10 5.36
N THR A 49 -6.54 1.43 4.26
CA THR A 49 -6.16 0.43 3.24
C THR A 49 -4.98 -0.43 3.69
N SER A 50 -3.93 0.20 4.22
CA SER A 50 -2.74 -0.51 4.71
C SER A 50 -3.06 -1.35 5.94
N ASN A 51 -3.94 -0.88 6.83
CA ASN A 51 -4.40 -1.68 7.97
C ASN A 51 -5.14 -2.94 7.53
N ALA A 52 -6.06 -2.82 6.56
CA ALA A 52 -6.78 -3.98 6.02
C ALA A 52 -5.85 -4.94 5.27
N LEU A 53 -4.86 -4.42 4.54
CA LEU A 53 -3.84 -5.24 3.88
C LEU A 53 -2.98 -6.02 4.90
N ALA A 54 -2.53 -5.37 5.97
CA ALA A 54 -1.74 -6.01 7.02
C ALA A 54 -2.51 -7.15 7.69
N GLU A 55 -3.75 -6.90 8.12
CA GLU A 55 -4.62 -7.91 8.73
C GLU A 55 -4.86 -9.11 7.80
N LEU A 56 -5.12 -8.83 6.53
CA LEU A 56 -5.32 -9.83 5.50
C LEU A 56 -4.08 -10.69 5.28
N LEU A 57 -2.89 -10.07 5.15
CA LEU A 57 -1.64 -10.79 4.94
C LEU A 57 -1.25 -11.63 6.16
N LEU A 58 -1.38 -11.07 7.37
CA LEU A 58 -1.12 -11.82 8.60
C LEU A 58 -2.01 -13.07 8.66
N THR A 59 -3.28 -12.93 8.34
CA THR A 59 -4.23 -14.05 8.37
C THR A 59 -4.00 -15.06 7.23
N LYS A 60 -3.94 -14.59 5.97
CA LYS A 60 -3.99 -15.45 4.78
C LYS A 60 -2.62 -15.88 4.25
N HIS A 61 -1.58 -15.07 4.44
CA HIS A 61 -0.22 -15.38 4.00
C HIS A 61 0.60 -16.00 5.13
N PHE A 62 0.59 -15.39 6.32
CA PHE A 62 1.39 -15.83 7.46
C PHE A 62 0.67 -16.78 8.43
N GLY A 63 -0.65 -16.99 8.26
CA GLY A 63 -1.42 -17.91 9.10
C GLY A 63 -1.59 -17.45 10.56
N CYS A 64 -1.40 -16.16 10.82
CA CYS A 64 -1.49 -15.54 12.14
C CYS A 64 -2.87 -14.92 12.34
N THR A 65 -3.55 -15.28 13.43
CA THR A 65 -4.77 -14.59 13.84
C THR A 65 -4.38 -13.42 14.75
N VAL A 66 -4.73 -12.20 14.33
CA VAL A 66 -4.31 -10.98 15.02
C VAL A 66 -5.51 -10.12 15.39
N GLU A 67 -5.38 -9.37 16.48
CA GLU A 67 -6.28 -8.30 16.85
C GLU A 67 -5.71 -6.97 16.36
N MET A 68 -6.47 -6.26 15.52
CA MET A 68 -6.11 -4.92 15.11
C MET A 68 -6.58 -3.92 16.19
N VAL A 69 -5.66 -3.15 16.77
CA VAL A 69 -5.90 -2.25 17.92
C VAL A 69 -5.53 -0.79 17.61
N ASP A 70 -6.11 0.16 18.35
CA ASP A 70 -5.82 1.60 18.21
C ASP A 70 -4.93 2.13 19.37
N SER A 71 -4.28 1.22 20.10
CA SER A 71 -3.43 1.52 21.27
C SER A 71 -1.97 1.19 21.02
N ASP A 72 -1.09 1.89 21.73
CA ASP A 72 0.35 1.59 21.76
C ASP A 72 0.65 0.23 22.41
N GLY A 73 1.87 -0.28 22.21
CA GLY A 73 2.35 -1.50 22.85
C GLY A 73 1.90 -2.80 22.20
N ALA A 74 1.42 -2.74 20.96
CA ALA A 74 1.14 -3.90 20.13
C ALA A 74 2.43 -4.62 19.69
N ASP A 75 2.29 -5.87 19.25
CA ASP A 75 3.41 -6.72 18.81
C ASP A 75 4.01 -6.24 17.47
N ALA A 76 3.19 -5.57 16.65
CA ALA A 76 3.62 -4.88 15.46
C ALA A 76 2.78 -3.62 15.22
N VAL A 77 3.25 -2.72 14.35
CA VAL A 77 2.56 -1.49 13.99
C VAL A 77 2.60 -1.25 12.49
N VAL A 78 1.46 -0.90 11.90
CA VAL A 78 1.40 -0.44 10.52
C VAL A 78 1.93 0.99 10.49
N VAL A 79 2.89 1.27 9.61
CA VAL A 79 3.42 2.63 9.39
C VAL A 79 3.41 2.92 7.89
N ILE A 80 2.95 4.12 7.54
CA ILE A 80 2.83 4.54 6.13
C ILE A 80 3.51 5.87 5.81
N GLY A 81 3.85 6.06 4.53
CA GLY A 81 4.38 7.28 3.95
C GLY A 81 5.77 7.60 4.47
N ASP A 82 6.04 8.90 4.63
CA ASP A 82 7.33 9.42 5.07
C ASP A 82 7.77 8.84 6.43
N ARG A 83 6.82 8.53 7.31
CA ARG A 83 7.11 7.88 8.61
C ARG A 83 7.73 6.49 8.44
N ALA A 84 7.32 5.75 7.42
CA ALA A 84 7.90 4.44 7.11
C ALA A 84 9.23 4.57 6.36
N LEU A 85 9.32 5.52 5.42
CA LEU A 85 10.56 5.76 4.67
C LEU A 85 11.71 6.22 5.56
N CYS A 86 11.39 6.94 6.63
CA CYS A 86 12.35 7.49 7.59
C CYS A 86 12.38 6.74 8.93
N SER A 87 11.71 5.58 9.06
CA SER A 87 11.77 4.80 10.29
C SER A 87 13.07 4.00 10.37
N ASP A 88 13.58 3.85 11.60
CA ASP A 88 14.57 2.82 11.88
C ASP A 88 13.91 1.42 11.81
N PRO A 89 14.65 0.39 11.40
CA PRO A 89 14.13 -0.98 11.38
C PRO A 89 13.66 -1.44 12.76
N ALA A 90 12.56 -2.18 12.80
CA ALA A 90 12.02 -2.73 14.04
C ALA A 90 12.92 -3.86 14.60
N PRO A 91 12.83 -4.16 15.91
CA PRO A 91 13.69 -5.16 16.55
C PRO A 91 13.63 -6.57 15.93
N ALA A 92 12.47 -6.96 15.39
CA ALA A 92 12.27 -8.24 14.71
C ALA A 92 12.22 -8.10 13.18
N GLY A 93 12.61 -6.95 12.64
CA GLY A 93 12.54 -6.62 11.23
C GLY A 93 11.21 -6.04 10.78
N ASP A 94 11.18 -5.62 9.53
CA ASP A 94 10.02 -4.97 8.91
C ASP A 94 9.47 -5.86 7.80
N ILE A 95 8.14 -5.89 7.67
CA ILE A 95 7.49 -6.52 6.53
C ILE A 95 6.97 -5.42 5.60
N ASP A 96 7.50 -5.38 4.38
CA ASP A 96 6.94 -4.55 3.31
C ASP A 96 5.64 -5.16 2.82
N LEU A 97 4.54 -4.44 2.98
CA LEU A 97 3.21 -4.99 2.69
C LEU A 97 2.96 -5.20 1.20
N ALA A 98 3.58 -4.40 0.31
CA ALA A 98 3.47 -4.61 -1.12
C ALA A 98 4.27 -5.84 -1.55
N GLN A 99 5.46 -6.05 -0.98
CA GLN A 99 6.26 -7.24 -1.22
C GLN A 99 5.54 -8.50 -0.77
N ALA A 100 5.00 -8.54 0.46
CA ALA A 100 4.25 -9.68 0.97
C ALA A 100 2.97 -9.95 0.14
N TRP A 101 2.31 -8.91 -0.34
CA TRP A 101 1.19 -9.05 -1.29
C TRP A 101 1.62 -9.70 -2.61
N LYS A 102 2.74 -9.22 -3.18
CA LYS A 102 3.30 -9.76 -4.41
C LYS A 102 3.70 -11.22 -4.25
N GLU A 103 4.27 -11.60 -3.11
CA GLU A 103 4.63 -12.98 -2.78
C GLU A 103 3.39 -13.88 -2.65
N MET A 104 2.32 -13.38 -2.02
CA MET A 104 1.08 -14.13 -1.83
C MET A 104 0.28 -14.30 -3.14
N THR A 105 0.28 -13.28 -4.02
CA THR A 105 -0.68 -13.20 -5.15
C THR A 105 -0.04 -13.19 -6.53
N GLY A 106 1.24 -12.82 -6.64
CA GLY A 106 1.89 -12.52 -7.91
C GLY A 106 1.48 -11.19 -8.55
N LEU A 107 0.60 -10.41 -7.91
CA LEU A 107 0.03 -9.17 -8.46
C LEU A 107 0.63 -7.92 -7.81
N PRO A 108 0.66 -6.77 -8.52
CA PRO A 108 0.89 -5.46 -7.91
C PRO A 108 -0.19 -5.11 -6.88
N PHE A 109 0.11 -4.16 -6.00
CA PHE A 109 -0.86 -3.62 -5.05
C PHE A 109 -1.16 -2.14 -5.31
N VAL A 110 -2.46 -1.78 -5.36
CA VAL A 110 -2.92 -0.39 -5.48
C VAL A 110 -3.30 0.14 -4.10
N PHE A 111 -2.55 1.13 -3.60
CA PHE A 111 -2.78 1.74 -2.29
C PHE A 111 -3.85 2.83 -2.35
N ALA A 112 -3.76 3.71 -3.35
CA ALA A 112 -4.62 4.86 -3.49
C ALA A 112 -5.02 5.10 -4.95
N VAL A 113 -6.16 5.77 -5.11
CA VAL A 113 -6.71 6.20 -6.39
C VAL A 113 -7.33 7.57 -6.18
N TRP A 114 -7.36 8.37 -7.24
CA TRP A 114 -8.23 9.54 -7.26
C TRP A 114 -9.64 9.08 -7.60
N ALA A 115 -10.63 9.58 -6.87
CA ALA A 115 -12.02 9.23 -7.07
C ALA A 115 -12.91 10.48 -7.05
N VAL A 116 -13.98 10.42 -7.82
CA VAL A 116 -15.03 11.45 -7.87
C VAL A 116 -16.37 10.78 -7.62
N ARG A 117 -17.39 11.58 -7.28
CA ARG A 117 -18.76 11.06 -7.26
C ARG A 117 -19.19 10.68 -8.69
N LYS A 118 -19.98 9.63 -8.82
CA LYS A 118 -20.54 9.15 -10.10
C LYS A 118 -21.41 10.18 -10.80
N ASP A 119 -22.07 11.05 -10.04
CA ASP A 119 -22.92 12.14 -10.56
C ASP A 119 -22.13 13.41 -10.91
N PHE A 120 -20.81 13.40 -10.74
CA PHE A 120 -19.98 14.56 -11.04
C PHE A 120 -19.83 14.77 -12.56
N THR A 121 -20.44 15.83 -13.06
CA THR A 121 -20.56 16.11 -14.50
C THR A 121 -19.26 16.47 -15.20
N GLU A 122 -18.25 16.94 -14.46
CA GLU A 122 -16.95 17.35 -15.03
C GLU A 122 -15.86 16.27 -14.88
N ARG A 123 -16.24 14.99 -14.75
CA ARG A 123 -15.31 13.87 -14.56
C ARG A 123 -14.20 13.82 -15.62
N GLU A 124 -14.52 14.06 -16.89
CA GLU A 124 -13.52 14.08 -17.95
C GLU A 124 -12.52 15.25 -17.81
N VAL A 125 -12.99 16.41 -17.35
CA VAL A 125 -12.15 17.59 -17.16
C VAL A 125 -11.15 17.34 -16.04
N VAL A 126 -11.61 16.86 -14.89
CA VAL A 126 -10.71 16.55 -13.75
C VAL A 126 -9.78 15.38 -14.06
N THR A 127 -10.21 14.41 -14.88
CA THR A 127 -9.33 13.35 -15.37
C THR A 127 -8.18 13.94 -16.19
N LYS A 128 -8.48 14.82 -17.17
CA LYS A 128 -7.44 15.51 -17.96
C LYS A 128 -6.52 16.36 -17.09
N ILE A 129 -7.04 17.02 -16.06
CA ILE A 129 -6.24 17.80 -15.11
C ILE A 129 -5.31 16.88 -14.31
N ALA A 130 -5.81 15.76 -13.81
CA ALA A 130 -5.02 14.79 -13.05
C ALA A 130 -3.86 14.23 -13.89
N HIS A 131 -4.12 13.84 -15.14
CA HIS A 131 -3.10 13.38 -16.08
C HIS A 131 -2.04 14.44 -16.38
N LYS A 132 -2.45 15.69 -16.65
CA LYS A 132 -1.49 16.79 -16.85
C LYS A 132 -0.65 17.09 -15.59
N ALA A 133 -1.26 17.00 -14.41
CA ALA A 133 -0.54 17.19 -13.16
C ALA A 133 0.46 16.06 -12.90
N TYR A 134 0.10 14.82 -13.24
CA TYR A 134 0.98 13.67 -13.21
C TYR A 134 2.19 13.87 -14.14
N GLU A 135 1.96 14.21 -15.42
CA GLU A 135 3.02 14.47 -16.41
C GLU A 135 4.00 15.55 -15.89
N ALA A 136 3.47 16.67 -15.41
CA ALA A 136 4.29 17.76 -14.86
C ALA A 136 5.08 17.33 -13.61
N GLY A 137 4.52 16.43 -12.80
CA GLY A 137 5.18 15.82 -11.64
C GLY A 137 6.36 14.95 -12.05
N ILE A 138 6.18 14.09 -13.06
CA ILE A 138 7.25 13.26 -13.62
C ILE A 138 8.36 14.09 -14.24
N GLU A 139 8.03 15.14 -15.01
CA GLU A 139 9.01 16.08 -15.56
C GLU A 139 9.79 16.83 -14.47
N SER A 140 9.22 16.93 -13.27
CA SER A 140 9.80 17.62 -12.12
C SER A 140 10.39 16.68 -11.07
N LEU A 141 10.54 15.38 -11.36
CA LEU A 141 10.91 14.36 -10.37
C LEU A 141 12.18 14.70 -9.61
N GLU A 142 13.23 15.19 -10.29
CA GLU A 142 14.48 15.60 -9.65
C GLU A 142 14.30 16.76 -8.67
N LYS A 143 13.45 17.75 -9.01
CA LYS A 143 13.15 18.88 -8.12
C LYS A 143 12.37 18.42 -6.89
N ILE A 144 11.43 17.49 -7.08
CA ILE A 144 10.65 16.89 -6.00
C ILE A 144 11.57 16.10 -5.07
N ALA A 145 12.47 15.28 -5.63
CA ALA A 145 13.46 14.51 -4.87
C ALA A 145 14.42 15.41 -4.07
N ASN A 146 14.88 16.52 -4.66
CA ASN A 146 15.70 17.50 -3.95
C ASN A 146 14.96 18.13 -2.78
N ARG A 147 13.69 18.51 -2.97
CA ARG A 147 12.89 19.06 -1.87
C ARG A 147 12.75 18.06 -0.72
N TYR A 148 12.46 16.78 -1.01
CA TYR A 148 12.39 15.76 0.05
C TYR A 148 13.74 15.48 0.71
N THR A 149 14.84 15.59 -0.05
CA THR A 149 16.21 15.54 0.52
C THR A 149 16.39 16.63 1.58
N ASP A 150 15.99 17.86 1.26
CA ASP A 150 16.12 19.01 2.16
C ASP A 150 15.17 18.93 3.37
N GLU A 151 13.94 18.43 3.17
CA GLU A 151 12.89 18.42 4.19
C GLU A 151 12.95 17.19 5.12
N LEU A 152 13.29 16.00 4.58
CA LEU A 152 13.17 14.71 5.25
C LEU A 152 14.49 13.94 5.37
N GLY A 153 15.58 14.44 4.77
CA GLY A 153 16.88 13.74 4.75
C GLY A 153 16.97 12.68 3.66
N HIS A 154 17.76 11.63 3.87
CA HIS A 154 18.19 10.66 2.83
C HIS A 154 18.95 11.31 1.66
N SER A 155 19.39 10.49 0.69
CA SER A 155 20.03 11.00 -0.52
C SER A 155 18.99 11.32 -1.60
N GLN A 156 19.32 12.25 -2.50
CA GLN A 156 18.50 12.49 -3.70
C GLN A 156 18.26 11.20 -4.50
N SER A 157 19.28 10.33 -4.58
CA SER A 157 19.15 9.03 -5.27
C SER A 157 18.13 8.10 -4.61
N PHE A 158 17.97 8.13 -3.29
CA PHE A 158 16.95 7.37 -2.59
C PHE A 158 15.55 7.85 -2.98
N TRP A 159 15.32 9.17 -2.98
CA TRP A 159 14.02 9.73 -3.35
C TRP A 159 13.68 9.54 -4.82
N LEU A 160 14.66 9.64 -5.72
CA LEU A 160 14.48 9.32 -7.14
C LEU A 160 14.11 7.85 -7.34
N ASP A 161 14.77 6.94 -6.63
CA ASP A 161 14.46 5.52 -6.69
C ASP A 161 13.07 5.20 -6.10
N TYR A 162 12.71 5.82 -4.97
CA TYR A 162 11.39 5.66 -4.39
C TYR A 162 10.30 6.16 -5.35
N LEU A 163 10.35 7.44 -5.73
CA LEU A 163 9.31 8.09 -6.53
C LEU A 163 9.24 7.61 -7.99
N GLY A 164 10.33 7.05 -8.52
CA GLY A 164 10.44 6.62 -9.91
C GLY A 164 10.42 5.11 -10.14
N ASN A 165 10.82 4.30 -9.16
CA ASN A 165 10.92 2.84 -9.32
C ASN A 165 10.13 2.05 -8.27
N SER A 166 10.06 2.52 -7.01
CA SER A 166 9.35 1.78 -5.94
C SER A 166 7.83 1.97 -6.00
N ILE A 167 7.37 3.10 -6.54
CA ILE A 167 5.97 3.37 -6.84
C ILE A 167 5.76 3.72 -8.30
N HIS A 168 4.60 3.33 -8.82
CA HIS A 168 4.10 3.75 -10.13
C HIS A 168 2.69 4.33 -10.01
N TYR A 169 2.35 5.18 -10.97
CA TYR A 169 1.12 5.96 -10.92
C TYR A 169 0.15 5.63 -12.04
N GLU A 170 0.65 5.16 -13.19
CA GLU A 170 -0.20 4.68 -14.28
C GLU A 170 -0.67 3.27 -13.94
N LEU A 171 -1.99 3.07 -13.87
CA LEU A 171 -2.57 1.77 -13.54
C LEU A 171 -2.86 0.97 -14.81
N GLY A 172 -2.21 -0.20 -14.92
CA GLY A 172 -2.44 -1.16 -15.99
C GLY A 172 -3.36 -2.30 -15.60
N ASP A 173 -3.52 -3.27 -16.51
CA ASP A 173 -4.42 -4.42 -16.32
C ASP A 173 -4.08 -5.24 -15.07
N LEU A 174 -2.78 -5.47 -14.80
CA LEU A 174 -2.33 -6.22 -13.61
C LEU A 174 -2.61 -5.47 -12.31
N ASP A 175 -2.56 -4.13 -12.32
CA ASP A 175 -2.92 -3.33 -11.15
C ASP A 175 -4.41 -3.43 -10.85
N LEU A 176 -5.25 -3.38 -11.89
CA LEU A 176 -6.69 -3.54 -11.77
C LEU A 176 -7.06 -4.96 -11.33
N GLU A 177 -6.35 -5.98 -11.81
CA GLU A 177 -6.49 -7.36 -11.33
C GLU A 177 -6.12 -7.48 -9.85
N GLY A 178 -4.99 -6.89 -9.43
CA GLY A 178 -4.58 -6.82 -8.03
C GLY A 178 -5.62 -6.11 -7.16
N LEU A 179 -6.20 -5.03 -7.66
CA LEU A 179 -7.27 -4.29 -7.00
C LEU A 179 -8.54 -5.12 -6.78
N ASP A 180 -8.99 -5.81 -7.82
CA ASP A 180 -10.17 -6.68 -7.77
C ASP A 180 -9.92 -7.89 -6.87
N ARG A 181 -8.70 -8.45 -6.90
CA ARG A 181 -8.28 -9.53 -6.01
C ARG A 181 -8.32 -9.08 -4.55
N PHE A 182 -7.81 -7.90 -4.24
CA PHE A 182 -7.86 -7.35 -2.88
C PHE A 182 -9.30 -7.14 -2.43
N LYS A 183 -10.16 -6.55 -3.28
CA LYS A 183 -11.58 -6.38 -2.99
C LYS A 183 -12.28 -7.72 -2.70
N ALA A 184 -12.01 -8.74 -3.50
CA ALA A 184 -12.61 -10.07 -3.33
C ALA A 184 -12.19 -10.71 -1.99
N LEU A 185 -10.92 -10.59 -1.60
CA LEU A 185 -10.41 -11.16 -0.35
C LEU A 185 -10.91 -10.45 0.91
N LEU A 186 -11.36 -9.19 0.80
CA LEU A 186 -11.99 -8.47 1.91
C LEU A 186 -13.48 -8.80 2.08
N LEU A 187 -14.13 -9.38 1.06
CA LEU A 187 -15.55 -9.75 1.14
C LEU A 187 -15.69 -11.18 1.67
N PRO A 188 -16.54 -11.43 2.68
CA PRO A 188 -16.74 -12.77 3.20
C PRO A 188 -17.36 -13.70 2.14
N GLY A 189 -16.75 -14.87 1.94
CA GLY A 189 -17.30 -15.97 1.12
C GLY A 189 -16.70 -16.19 -0.27
N VAL A 190 -15.62 -15.51 -0.65
CA VAL A 190 -14.88 -15.80 -1.89
C VAL A 190 -13.69 -16.72 -1.58
N ASP A 191 -13.88 -18.01 -1.89
CA ASP A 191 -12.93 -19.13 -1.94
C ASP A 191 -11.61 -19.00 -1.15
N ASP A 192 -11.56 -19.70 -0.01
CA ASP A 192 -10.33 -20.15 0.64
C ASP A 192 -9.63 -21.19 -0.25
N PHE A 193 -8.99 -20.75 -1.33
CA PHE A 193 -7.98 -21.59 -1.97
C PHE A 193 -6.83 -21.79 -0.97
N PRO A 194 -6.34 -23.03 -0.78
CA PRO A 194 -5.24 -23.28 0.14
C PRO A 194 -4.00 -22.54 -0.38
N PHE A 195 -3.66 -21.42 0.25
CA PHE A 195 -2.38 -20.77 0.05
C PHE A 195 -1.31 -21.74 0.51
N ILE A 196 -0.41 -22.11 -0.39
CA ILE A 196 0.76 -22.91 -0.05
C ILE A 196 1.60 -22.02 0.86
N CYS A 197 1.59 -22.35 2.15
CA CYS A 197 2.42 -21.71 3.14
C CYS A 197 3.87 -21.89 2.69
N CYS A 198 4.55 -20.80 2.30
CA CYS A 198 6.00 -20.81 2.08
C CYS A 198 6.73 -20.90 3.42
N GLN A 199 6.46 -21.96 4.19
CA GLN A 199 7.39 -22.44 5.21
C GLN A 199 8.54 -23.09 4.45
N ASN A 200 9.56 -22.31 4.07
CA ASN A 200 10.95 -22.73 3.91
C ASN A 200 11.77 -21.67 3.16
N LEU A 201 12.04 -20.54 3.80
CA LEU A 201 13.29 -19.80 3.57
C LEU A 201 13.73 -19.28 4.95
N PHE A 202 14.58 -20.08 5.59
CA PHE A 202 15.41 -19.66 6.73
C PHE A 202 16.47 -18.67 6.26
#